data_AF-A0A346PJB4-F1
#
_entry.id   AF-A0A346PJB4-F1
#
_cell.length_a   1.000
_cell.length_b   1.000
_cell.length_c   1.000
_cell.angle_alpha   90.00
_cell.angle_beta   90.00
_cell.angle_gamma   90.00
#
_symmetry.space_group_name_H-M   'P 1'
#
loop_
_entity.id
_entity.type
_entity.pdbx_description
1 polymer ?
#
loop_
_entity_poly.entity_id
_entity_poly.type
_entity_poly.pdbx_seq_one_letter_code
_entity_poly.pdbx_strand_id
1 'polypeptide(L)' 'MGYNCSTCDESFQSAAGVTQHVALHHNTCAVCDEAFDEVDGLREHVHAAH' A
#
# COMPACT_ATOMS: atom_id res chain seq x y z
N MET A 1 -2.80 -21.33 3.79
CA MET A 1 -2.01 -20.13 4.13
C MET A 1 -2.45 -19.04 3.18
N GLY A 2 -3.24 -18.08 3.64
CA GLY A 2 -3.64 -16.92 2.83
C GLY A 2 -2.55 -15.86 2.88
N TYR A 3 -2.46 -15.04 1.84
CA TYR A 3 -1.61 -13.87 1.81
C TYR A 3 -2.47 -12.67 2.19
N ASN A 4 -2.25 -12.13 3.37
CA ASN A 4 -2.95 -10.96 3.86
C ASN A 4 -2.18 -9.69 3.49
N CYS A 5 -2.93 -8.66 3.11
CA CYS A 5 -2.36 -7.33 3.02
C CYS A 5 -1.95 -6.85 4.42
N SER A 6 -0.82 -6.15 4.52
CA SER A 6 -0.34 -5.59 5.80
C SER A 6 -0.86 -4.18 6.08
N THR A 7 -1.48 -3.56 5.08
CA THR A 7 -2.00 -2.19 5.07
C THR A 7 -3.52 -2.14 4.95
N CYS A 8 -4.19 -3.28 4.75
CA CYS A 8 -5.64 -3.39 4.84
C CYS A 8 -6.06 -4.82 5.22
N ASP A 9 -7.32 -5.00 5.60
CA ASP A 9 -7.89 -6.31 5.99
C ASP A 9 -8.19 -7.24 4.80
N GLU A 10 -7.65 -6.96 3.62
CA GLU A 10 -7.89 -7.77 2.43
C GLU A 10 -6.97 -9.01 2.39
N SER A 11 -7.58 -10.16 2.05
CA SER A 11 -6.89 -11.44 2.03
C SER A 11 -6.96 -12.11 0.67
N PHE A 12 -5.82 -12.61 0.21
CA PHE A 12 -5.63 -13.17 -1.12
C PHE A 12 -5.19 -14.63 -1.05
N GLN A 13 -5.51 -15.37 -2.11
CA GLN A 13 -5.16 -16.79 -2.23
C GLN A 13 -3.71 -17.02 -2.71
N SER A 14 -3.00 -15.96 -3.11
CA SER A 14 -1.66 -16.05 -3.69
C SER A 14 -0.82 -14.79 -3.43
N ALA A 15 0.51 -14.98 -3.36
CA ALA A 15 1.47 -13.88 -3.16
C ALA A 15 1.35 -12.83 -4.27
N ALA A 16 1.23 -13.27 -5.52
CA ALA A 16 1.05 -12.38 -6.68
C ALA A 16 -0.22 -11.52 -6.56
N GLY A 17 -1.29 -12.05 -5.95
CA GLY A 17 -2.52 -11.32 -5.67
C GLY A 17 -2.27 -10.18 -4.67
N VAL A 18 -1.61 -10.48 -3.54
CA VAL A 18 -1.18 -9.45 -2.59
C VAL A 18 -0.23 -8.46 -3.24
N THR A 19 0.78 -8.88 -3.99
CA THR A 19 1.77 -7.97 -4.58
C THR A 19 1.13 -7.02 -5.59
N GLN A 20 0.22 -7.52 -6.45
CA GLN A 20 -0.51 -6.69 -7.39
C GLN A 20 -1.48 -5.76 -6.67
N HIS A 21 -2.22 -6.28 -5.68
CA HIS A 21 -3.07 -5.44 -4.84
C HIS A 21 -2.23 -4.34 -4.20
N VAL A 22 -1.08 -4.65 -3.62
CA VAL A 22 -0.23 -3.66 -2.96
C VAL A 22 0.31 -2.63 -3.94
N ALA A 23 0.70 -3.03 -5.15
CA ALA A 23 1.19 -2.11 -6.17
C ALA A 23 0.09 -1.19 -6.74
N LEU A 24 -1.17 -1.63 -6.74
CA LEU A 24 -2.31 -0.85 -7.23
C LEU A 24 -3.01 -0.05 -6.11
N HIS A 25 -2.97 -0.56 -4.89
CA HIS A 25 -3.71 -0.08 -3.72
C HIS A 25 -2.81 0.71 -2.75
N HIS A 26 -1.49 0.49 -2.72
CA HIS A 26 -0.55 1.13 -1.79
C HIS A 26 0.45 2.07 -2.46
N ASN A 27 -0.02 2.90 -3.38
CA ASN A 27 0.56 4.24 -3.51
C ASN A 27 0.20 5.09 -2.27
N THR A 28 0.24 4.51 -1.07
CA THR A 28 -0.55 4.94 0.08
C THR A 28 0.36 4.95 1.29
N CYS A 29 0.29 6.02 2.06
CA CYS A 29 1.19 6.24 3.18
C CYS A 29 0.98 5.20 4.27
N ALA A 30 2.03 4.46 4.63
CA ALA A 30 1.92 3.43 5.66
C ALA A 30 1.76 3.99 7.09
N VAL A 31 1.82 5.31 7.28
CA VAL A 31 1.71 5.98 8.58
C VAL A 31 0.31 6.57 8.81
N CYS A 32 -0.32 7.11 7.77
CA CYS A 32 -1.63 7.75 7.85
C CYS A 32 -2.67 7.22 6.85
N ASP A 33 -2.32 6.21 6.07
CA ASP A 33 -3.16 5.53 5.08
C ASP A 33 -3.71 6.46 3.98
N GLU A 34 -3.04 7.59 3.72
CA GLU A 34 -3.41 8.52 2.65
C GLU A 34 -2.92 8.01 1.29
N ALA A 35 -3.82 7.97 0.29
CA ALA A 35 -3.53 7.44 -1.04
C ALA A 35 -3.02 8.53 -1.99
N PHE A 36 -2.05 8.17 -2.83
CA PHE A 36 -1.40 9.03 -3.81
C PHE A 36 -1.50 8.43 -5.21
N ASP A 37 -1.53 9.27 -6.23
CA ASP A 37 -1.50 8.81 -7.62
C ASP A 37 -0.08 8.41 -8.09
N GLU A 38 0.94 8.95 -7.42
CA GLU A 38 2.36 8.76 -7.76
C GLU A 38 3.22 8.44 -6.54
N VAL A 39 4.23 7.60 -6.75
CA VAL A 39 5.21 7.21 -5.72
C VAL A 39 6.02 8.41 -5.22
N ASP A 40 6.30 9.38 -6.08
CA ASP A 40 6.99 10.60 -5.69
C ASP A 40 6.12 11.46 -4.76
N GLY A 41 4.82 11.55 -5.00
CA GLY A 41 3.86 12.21 -4.10
C GLY A 41 3.80 11.54 -2.73
N LEU A 42 3.78 10.21 -2.70
CA LEU A 42 3.89 9.44 -1.46
C LEU A 42 5.21 9.72 -0.72
N ARG A 43 6.35 9.77 -1.43
CA ARG A 43 7.66 10.02 -0.83
C ARG A 43 7.76 11.42 -0.22
N GLU A 44 7.30 12.43 -0.94
CA GLU A 44 7.27 13.80 -0.43
C GLU A 44 6.32 13.91 0.77
N HIS A 45 5.15 13.28 0.70
CA HIS A 45 4.25 13.21 1.84
C HIS A 45 4.92 12.59 3.06
N VAL A 46 5.55 11.43 2.92
CA VAL A 46 6.24 10.77 4.04
C VAL A 46 7.38 11.64 4.57
N HIS A 47 8.06 12.43 3.74
CA HIS A 47 9.14 13.31 4.20
C HIS A 47 8.65 14.61 4.87
N ALA A 48 7.50 15.15 4.44
CA ALA A 48 6.98 16.42 4.91
C ALA A 48 5.97 16.27 6.07
N ALA A 49 5.21 15.17 6.09
CA ALA A 49 4.15 14.90 7.06
C ALA A 49 4.55 13.90 8.15
N HIS A 50 5.61 13.10 7.94
CA HIS A 50 6.07 12.04 8.84
C HIS A 50 7.60 12.03 9.00
#